data_AF-A0A2I1G4P1-F1
#
_entry.id   AF-A0A2I1G4P1-F1
#
_cell.length_a   1.000
_cell.length_b   1.000
_cell.length_c   1.000
_cell.angle_alpha   90.00
_cell.angle_beta   90.00
_cell.angle_gamma   90.00
#
_symmetry.space_group_name_H-M   'P 1'
#
loop_
_entity.id
_entity.type
_entity.pdbx_description
1 polymer ?
#
loop_
_entity_poly.entity_id
_entity_poly.type
_entity_poly.pdbx_seq_one_letter_code
_entity_poly.pdbx_strand_id
1 'polypeptide(L)'
;MDLSNHSGEDNLGVVVASDELLPEKLFKYAQDHLIGKQANWIKQNFVLILHTVFKLPSCKKLLDYCVNSICANPQPFITSKDFPSLDKDIFYELLKRHDLQIEEAVAWESLIKWSIEQTPGLGSKNNDRTKWNDKNYKALKRTLSHFLPLIRFVEISHADFYDKVRPYKAVIPENIYEEISEFYYKNTLPKTTTFPPRKLK
;
A
#
# COMPACT_ATOMS: atom_id res chain seq x y z
N MET A 1 27.22 -5.66 -21.49
CA MET A 1 25.90 -5.18 -21.96
C MET A 1 25.83 -3.71 -21.61
N ASP A 2 25.74 -2.82 -22.60
CA ASP A 2 25.65 -1.38 -22.34
C ASP A 2 24.18 -1.01 -22.07
N LEU A 3 23.86 -0.78 -20.79
CA LEU A 3 22.51 -0.48 -20.30
C LEU A 3 22.23 1.04 -20.25
N SER A 4 23.09 1.88 -20.83
CA SER A 4 23.01 3.33 -20.70
C SER A 4 21.98 4.02 -21.63
N ASN A 5 21.56 3.34 -22.71
CA ASN A 5 20.63 3.87 -23.72
C ASN A 5 19.24 3.19 -23.73
N HIS A 6 18.96 2.30 -22.78
CA HIS A 6 17.72 1.52 -22.73
C HIS A 6 16.65 2.21 -21.86
N SER A 7 15.37 2.00 -22.20
CA SER A 7 14.27 2.51 -21.36
C SER A 7 14.32 1.87 -19.97
N GLY A 8 13.66 2.48 -18.98
CA GLY A 8 13.60 1.89 -17.64
C GLY A 8 12.94 0.51 -17.64
N GLU A 9 11.96 0.29 -18.52
CA GLU A 9 11.27 -0.98 -18.70
C GLU A 9 12.18 -2.05 -19.29
N ASP A 10 12.98 -1.70 -20.32
CA ASP A 10 13.99 -2.60 -20.88
C ASP A 10 15.02 -3.01 -19.83
N ASN A 11 15.49 -2.06 -19.02
CA ASN A 11 16.44 -2.32 -17.95
C ASN A 11 15.84 -3.22 -16.86
N LEU A 12 14.55 -3.06 -16.52
CA LEU A 12 13.84 -3.97 -15.63
C LEU A 12 13.73 -5.38 -16.26
N GLY A 13 13.42 -5.47 -17.55
CA GLY A 13 13.38 -6.73 -18.29
C GLY A 13 14.72 -7.46 -18.26
N VAL A 14 15.84 -6.74 -18.39
CA VAL A 14 17.18 -7.31 -18.23
C VAL A 14 17.40 -7.83 -16.81
N VAL A 15 17.01 -7.09 -15.78
CA VAL A 15 17.11 -7.56 -14.39
C VAL A 15 16.33 -8.86 -14.21
N VAL A 16 15.08 -8.94 -14.68
CA VAL A 16 14.24 -10.14 -14.57
C VAL A 16 14.84 -11.33 -15.31
N ALA A 17 15.24 -11.16 -16.57
CA ALA A 17 15.84 -12.24 -17.34
C ALA A 17 17.18 -12.72 -16.76
N SER A 18 17.88 -11.83 -16.05
CA SER A 18 19.17 -12.13 -15.43
C SER A 18 19.06 -12.98 -14.17
N ASP A 19 17.88 -13.06 -13.54
CA ASP A 19 17.66 -13.83 -12.31
C ASP A 19 18.02 -15.32 -12.49
N GLU A 20 17.59 -15.91 -13.59
CA GLU A 20 17.84 -17.33 -13.89
C GLU A 20 19.16 -17.59 -14.61
N LEU A 21 19.72 -16.56 -15.27
CA LEU A 21 20.75 -16.75 -16.30
C LEU A 21 22.13 -16.19 -15.92
N LEU A 22 22.21 -15.23 -14.99
CA LEU A 22 23.49 -14.56 -14.69
C LEU A 22 24.13 -15.03 -13.38
N PRO A 23 25.48 -15.05 -13.33
CA PRO A 23 26.21 -15.13 -12.07
C PRO A 23 25.77 -14.01 -11.11
N GLU A 24 25.68 -14.34 -9.82
CA GLU A 24 25.17 -13.44 -8.75
C GLU A 24 25.79 -12.03 -8.79
N LYS A 25 27.08 -11.91 -9.11
CA LYS A 25 27.79 -10.63 -9.23
C LYS A 25 27.23 -9.73 -10.33
N LEU A 26 26.93 -10.29 -11.50
CA LEU A 26 26.40 -9.54 -12.64
C LEU A 26 24.94 -9.16 -12.41
N PHE A 27 24.18 -10.04 -11.76
CA PHE A 27 22.81 -9.74 -11.36
C PHE A 27 22.73 -8.60 -10.33
N LYS A 28 23.63 -8.58 -9.34
CA LYS A 28 23.76 -7.44 -8.41
C LYS A 28 24.10 -6.14 -9.14
N TYR A 29 25.02 -6.19 -10.11
CA TYR A 29 25.37 -5.03 -10.94
C TYR A 29 24.19 -4.50 -11.75
N ALA A 30 23.35 -5.38 -12.31
CA ALA A 30 22.15 -4.97 -13.05
C ALA A 30 21.15 -4.20 -12.15
N GLN A 31 20.90 -4.70 -10.93
CA GLN A 31 20.08 -4.00 -9.95
C GLN A 31 20.69 -2.64 -9.56
N ASP A 32 22.00 -2.58 -9.31
CA ASP A 32 22.71 -1.34 -9.00
C ASP A 32 22.63 -0.31 -10.13
N HIS A 33 22.79 -0.75 -11.37
CA HIS A 33 22.69 0.12 -12.54
C HIS A 33 21.29 0.70 -12.67
N LEU A 34 20.24 -0.12 -12.54
CA LEU A 34 18.86 0.35 -12.60
C LEU A 34 18.58 1.38 -11.48
N ILE A 35 18.98 1.09 -10.24
CA ILE A 35 18.81 2.00 -9.11
C ILE A 35 19.57 3.31 -9.34
N GLY A 36 20.83 3.23 -9.77
CA GLY A 36 21.71 4.39 -9.91
C GLY A 36 21.39 5.28 -11.11
N LYS A 37 20.90 4.71 -12.22
CA LYS A 37 20.65 5.45 -13.47
C LYS A 37 19.18 5.77 -13.72
N GLN A 38 18.26 4.96 -13.20
CA GLN A 38 16.83 5.06 -13.49
C GLN A 38 15.98 5.35 -12.24
N ALA A 39 16.56 5.94 -11.19
CA ALA A 39 15.86 6.27 -9.94
C ALA A 39 14.53 7.03 -10.13
N ASN A 40 14.50 8.01 -11.04
CA ASN A 40 13.28 8.76 -11.34
C ASN A 40 12.21 7.90 -12.02
N TRP A 41 12.62 7.07 -12.97
CA TRP A 41 11.72 6.12 -13.62
C TRP A 41 11.17 5.10 -12.61
N ILE A 42 12.01 4.60 -11.70
CA ILE A 42 11.56 3.69 -10.63
C ILE A 42 10.45 4.34 -9.80
N LYS A 43 10.65 5.59 -9.36
CA LYS A 43 9.67 6.32 -8.55
C LYS A 43 8.32 6.53 -9.27
N GLN A 44 8.34 6.61 -10.60
CA GLN A 44 7.13 6.74 -11.41
C GLN A 44 6.43 5.40 -11.65
N ASN A 45 7.14 4.28 -11.47
CA ASN A 45 6.69 2.94 -11.88
C ASN A 45 6.74 1.93 -10.73
N PHE A 46 6.55 2.38 -9.48
CA PHE A 46 6.63 1.51 -8.30
C PHE A 46 5.69 0.30 -8.38
N VAL A 47 4.45 0.48 -8.85
CA VAL A 47 3.48 -0.64 -8.91
C VAL A 47 3.98 -1.73 -9.86
N LEU A 48 4.39 -1.36 -11.07
CA LEU A 48 4.98 -2.27 -12.05
C LEU A 48 6.17 -3.02 -11.44
N ILE A 49 7.14 -2.29 -10.88
CA ILE A 49 8.36 -2.88 -10.35
C ILE A 49 8.04 -3.80 -9.18
N LEU A 50 7.21 -3.38 -8.24
CA LEU A 50 6.83 -4.20 -7.09
C LEU A 50 6.13 -5.50 -7.54
N HIS A 51 5.20 -5.45 -8.48
CA HIS A 51 4.56 -6.66 -9.03
C HIS A 51 5.56 -7.62 -9.67
N THR A 52 6.58 -7.08 -10.32
CA THR A 52 7.65 -7.86 -10.95
C THR A 52 8.58 -8.49 -9.90
N VAL A 53 9.14 -7.67 -9.00
CA VAL A 53 10.26 -8.10 -8.14
C VAL A 53 9.82 -8.76 -6.85
N PHE A 54 8.58 -8.53 -6.39
CA PHE A 54 8.09 -9.14 -5.15
C PHE A 54 8.04 -10.68 -5.22
N LYS A 55 7.89 -11.23 -6.42
CA LYS A 55 7.89 -12.67 -6.69
C LYS A 55 9.29 -13.26 -6.91
N LEU A 56 10.33 -12.41 -6.95
CA LEU A 56 11.71 -12.78 -7.26
C LEU A 56 12.60 -12.52 -6.03
N PRO A 57 12.84 -13.53 -5.16
CA PRO A 57 13.59 -13.35 -3.92
C PRO A 57 15.02 -12.79 -4.12
N SER A 58 15.61 -13.06 -5.28
CA SER A 58 16.91 -12.57 -5.70
C SER A 58 16.93 -11.05 -5.92
N CYS A 59 15.82 -10.45 -6.36
CA CYS A 59 15.66 -9.00 -6.59
C CYS A 59 15.54 -8.18 -5.28
N LYS A 60 15.97 -8.76 -4.15
CA LYS A 60 15.86 -8.15 -2.82
C LYS A 60 16.41 -6.72 -2.77
N LYS A 61 17.53 -6.43 -3.43
CA LYS A 61 18.14 -5.10 -3.39
C LYS A 61 17.26 -4.03 -4.05
N LEU A 62 16.68 -4.35 -5.21
CA LEU A 62 15.72 -3.48 -5.89
C LEU A 62 14.41 -3.35 -5.13
N LEU A 63 13.90 -4.46 -4.56
CA LEU A 63 12.72 -4.44 -3.70
C LEU A 63 12.93 -3.55 -2.46
N ASP A 64 14.04 -3.72 -1.75
CA ASP A 64 14.42 -2.93 -0.58
C ASP A 64 14.54 -1.45 -0.94
N TYR A 65 15.14 -1.11 -2.10
CA TYR A 65 15.21 0.27 -2.58
C TYR A 65 13.81 0.87 -2.79
N CYS A 66 12.90 0.14 -3.43
CA CYS A 66 11.53 0.59 -3.69
C CYS A 66 10.77 0.77 -2.37
N VAL A 67 10.77 -0.23 -1.50
CA VAL A 67 10.07 -0.20 -0.21
C VAL A 67 10.61 0.94 0.67
N ASN A 68 11.93 1.11 0.77
CA ASN A 68 12.53 2.18 1.56
C ASN A 68 12.18 3.56 0.98
N SER A 69 12.16 3.71 -0.34
CA SER A 69 11.77 4.96 -1.01
C SER A 69 10.30 5.31 -0.75
N ILE A 70 9.40 4.32 -0.85
CA ILE A 70 7.96 4.49 -0.56
C ILE A 70 7.78 4.81 0.92
N CYS A 71 8.45 4.10 1.82
CA CYS A 71 8.31 4.34 3.25
C CYS A 71 8.75 5.76 3.62
N ALA A 72 9.87 6.24 3.05
CA ALA A 72 10.38 7.59 3.31
C ALA A 72 9.52 8.71 2.74
N ASN A 73 8.85 8.50 1.60
CA ASN A 73 7.95 9.47 0.99
C ASN A 73 6.80 8.76 0.25
N PRO A 74 5.73 8.37 0.96
CA PRO A 74 4.66 7.56 0.38
C PRO A 74 3.71 8.34 -0.53
N GLN A 75 3.68 9.68 -0.43
CA GLN A 75 2.67 10.50 -1.12
C GLN A 75 2.66 10.32 -2.66
N PRO A 76 3.81 10.38 -3.37
CA PRO A 76 3.83 10.13 -4.81
C PRO A 76 3.32 8.74 -5.21
N PHE A 77 3.53 7.75 -4.35
CA PHE A 77 3.08 6.38 -4.58
C PHE A 77 1.56 6.24 -4.41
N ILE A 78 1.01 6.64 -3.26
CA ILE A 78 -0.43 6.47 -2.96
C ILE A 78 -1.35 7.32 -3.84
N THR A 79 -0.83 8.47 -4.32
CA THR A 79 -1.56 9.36 -5.23
C THR A 79 -1.48 8.93 -6.70
N SER A 80 -0.59 7.98 -7.04
CA SER A 80 -0.46 7.47 -8.40
C SER A 80 -1.76 6.81 -8.89
N LYS A 81 -1.93 6.81 -10.21
CA LYS A 81 -3.08 6.18 -10.87
C LYS A 81 -3.05 4.66 -10.75
N ASP A 82 -1.85 4.08 -10.66
CA ASP A 82 -1.66 2.64 -10.66
C ASP A 82 -1.77 2.04 -9.24
N PHE A 83 -1.60 2.85 -8.19
CA PHE A 83 -1.66 2.39 -6.79
C PHE A 83 -2.89 1.51 -6.47
N PRO A 84 -4.12 1.84 -6.90
CA PRO A 84 -5.28 1.00 -6.64
C PRO A 84 -5.19 -0.41 -7.25
N SER A 85 -4.32 -0.65 -8.23
CA SER A 85 -4.08 -1.97 -8.84
C SER A 85 -3.02 -2.80 -8.11
N LEU A 86 -2.39 -2.27 -7.05
CA LEU A 86 -1.36 -2.95 -6.28
C LEU A 86 -1.86 -4.30 -5.73
N ASP A 87 -0.99 -5.30 -5.75
CA ASP A 87 -1.31 -6.62 -5.25
C ASP A 87 -1.57 -6.58 -3.74
N LYS A 88 -2.53 -7.39 -3.27
CA LYS A 88 -2.98 -7.40 -1.88
C LYS A 88 -1.86 -7.69 -0.89
N ASP A 89 -0.94 -8.59 -1.22
CA ASP A 89 0.09 -9.06 -0.29
C ASP A 89 1.18 -7.99 -0.19
N ILE A 90 1.50 -7.33 -1.31
CA ILE A 90 2.40 -6.17 -1.35
C ILE A 90 1.81 -5.01 -0.54
N PHE A 91 0.53 -4.69 -0.73
CA PHE A 91 -0.11 -3.60 0.01
C PHE A 91 -0.16 -3.90 1.51
N TYR A 92 -0.46 -5.15 1.87
CA TYR A 92 -0.49 -5.59 3.27
C TYR A 92 0.87 -5.40 3.95
N GLU A 93 1.94 -5.87 3.31
CA GLU A 93 3.29 -5.72 3.84
C GLU A 93 3.70 -4.25 3.97
N LEU A 94 3.36 -3.39 3.00
CA LEU A 94 3.61 -1.94 3.11
C LEU A 94 2.81 -1.31 4.26
N LEU A 95 1.51 -1.58 4.36
CA LEU A 95 0.63 -0.95 5.35
C LEU A 95 0.98 -1.38 6.79
N LYS A 96 1.50 -2.60 6.97
CA LYS A 96 1.94 -3.12 8.28
C LYS A 96 3.16 -2.38 8.84
N ARG A 97 3.98 -1.76 7.98
CA ARG A 97 5.28 -1.17 8.37
C ARG A 97 5.18 0.01 9.33
N HIS A 98 5.92 -0.07 10.41
CA HIS A 98 6.04 1.02 11.40
C HIS A 98 6.78 2.28 10.89
N ASP A 99 7.58 2.16 9.83
CA ASP A 99 8.42 3.22 9.27
C ASP A 99 7.84 3.86 8.00
N LEU A 100 6.63 3.46 7.59
CA LEU A 100 5.87 4.14 6.56
C LEU A 100 5.47 5.55 7.04
N GLN A 101 6.06 6.58 6.44
CA GLN A 101 5.89 7.99 6.84
C GLN A 101 4.56 8.57 6.36
N ILE A 102 3.45 8.10 6.93
CA ILE A 102 2.10 8.51 6.55
C ILE A 102 1.21 8.71 7.78
N GLU A 103 0.37 9.73 7.75
CA GLU A 103 -0.70 9.91 8.74
C GLU A 103 -1.74 8.79 8.64
N GLU A 104 -2.28 8.35 9.77
CA GLU A 104 -3.19 7.21 9.81
C GLU A 104 -4.54 7.51 9.14
N ALA A 105 -4.97 8.78 9.11
CA ALA A 105 -6.12 9.20 8.32
C ALA A 105 -5.88 8.98 6.82
N VAL A 106 -4.69 9.32 6.32
CA VAL A 106 -4.32 9.12 4.91
C VAL A 106 -4.11 7.63 4.60
N ALA A 107 -3.57 6.86 5.54
CA ALA A 107 -3.46 5.40 5.42
C ALA A 107 -4.85 4.75 5.28
N TRP A 108 -5.81 5.18 6.11
CA TRP A 108 -7.21 4.76 6.01
C TRP A 108 -7.83 5.11 4.66
N GLU A 109 -7.70 6.36 4.20
CA GLU A 109 -8.23 6.80 2.90
C GLU A 109 -7.59 6.01 1.74
N SER A 110 -6.29 5.74 1.81
CA SER A 110 -5.57 4.92 0.83
C SER A 110 -6.07 3.48 0.81
N LEU A 111 -6.31 2.88 1.98
CA LEU A 111 -6.88 1.55 2.10
C LEU A 111 -8.29 1.48 1.53
N ILE A 112 -9.13 2.49 1.78
CA ILE A 112 -10.48 2.58 1.21
C ILE A 112 -10.40 2.69 -0.32
N LYS A 113 -9.58 3.60 -0.85
CA LYS A 113 -9.37 3.78 -2.29
C LYS A 113 -8.95 2.48 -2.96
N TRP A 114 -7.94 1.81 -2.41
CA TRP A 114 -7.46 0.51 -2.89
C TRP A 114 -8.57 -0.56 -2.80
N SER A 115 -9.26 -0.66 -1.67
CA SER A 115 -10.28 -1.70 -1.46
C SER A 115 -11.50 -1.54 -2.37
N ILE A 116 -11.90 -0.32 -2.71
CA ILE A 116 -12.97 -0.06 -3.68
C ILE A 116 -12.57 -0.59 -5.05
N GLU A 117 -11.36 -0.27 -5.53
CA GLU A 117 -10.87 -0.74 -6.83
C GLU A 117 -10.75 -2.26 -6.88
N GLN A 118 -10.29 -2.87 -5.79
CA GLN A 118 -10.12 -4.31 -5.68
C GLN A 118 -11.42 -5.08 -5.44
N THR A 119 -12.54 -4.39 -5.14
CA THR A 119 -13.82 -5.05 -4.88
C THR A 119 -14.61 -5.18 -6.19
N PRO A 120 -14.89 -6.42 -6.66
CA PRO A 120 -15.70 -6.63 -7.86
C PRO A 120 -17.06 -5.93 -7.77
N GLY A 121 -17.39 -5.13 -8.80
CA GLY A 121 -18.64 -4.36 -8.86
C GLY A 121 -18.59 -2.98 -8.19
N LEU A 122 -17.49 -2.62 -7.53
CA LEU A 122 -17.28 -1.30 -6.91
C LEU A 122 -16.22 -0.43 -7.57
N GLY A 123 -15.18 -1.01 -8.18
CA GLY A 123 -14.07 -0.25 -8.79
C GLY A 123 -14.51 0.82 -9.80
N SER A 124 -13.59 1.69 -10.23
CA SER A 124 -13.69 2.95 -11.04
C SER A 124 -15.05 3.53 -11.48
N LYS A 125 -16.03 2.71 -11.85
CA LYS A 125 -17.41 3.05 -12.20
C LYS A 125 -18.34 3.33 -11.00
N ASN A 126 -17.99 2.98 -9.76
CA ASN A 126 -18.89 3.10 -8.60
C ASN A 126 -18.26 3.71 -7.32
N ASN A 127 -17.58 4.85 -7.47
CA ASN A 127 -17.03 5.59 -6.31
C ASN A 127 -18.08 6.38 -5.51
N ASP A 128 -19.32 6.46 -6.00
CA ASP A 128 -20.41 7.15 -5.34
C ASP A 128 -21.14 6.21 -4.36
N ARG A 129 -20.82 6.35 -3.08
CA ARG A 129 -21.41 5.56 -1.98
C ARG A 129 -22.93 5.64 -1.91
N THR A 130 -23.55 6.71 -2.41
CA THR A 130 -25.02 6.84 -2.39
C THR A 130 -25.71 5.82 -3.29
N LYS A 131 -24.97 5.23 -4.24
CA LYS A 131 -25.45 4.20 -5.16
C LYS A 131 -25.16 2.77 -4.68
N TRP A 132 -24.57 2.62 -3.50
CA TRP A 132 -24.18 1.30 -2.99
C TRP A 132 -25.36 0.59 -2.34
N ASN A 133 -25.53 -0.68 -2.70
CA ASN A 133 -26.47 -1.58 -2.03
C ASN A 133 -25.75 -2.45 -0.98
N ASP A 134 -26.50 -3.24 -0.23
CA ASP A 134 -25.95 -4.12 0.82
C ASP A 134 -24.92 -5.12 0.30
N LYS A 135 -25.07 -5.60 -0.96
CA LYS A 135 -24.10 -6.53 -1.56
C LYS A 135 -22.75 -5.84 -1.77
N ASN A 136 -22.75 -4.57 -2.18
CA ASN A 136 -21.54 -3.77 -2.35
C ASN A 136 -20.82 -3.58 -1.01
N TYR A 137 -21.55 -3.17 0.04
CA TYR A 137 -20.98 -3.02 1.39
C TYR A 137 -20.44 -4.35 1.92
N LYS A 138 -21.16 -5.46 1.72
CA LYS A 138 -20.71 -6.79 2.13
C LYS A 138 -19.45 -7.25 1.38
N ALA A 139 -19.33 -6.93 0.09
CA ALA A 139 -18.14 -7.25 -0.70
C ALA A 139 -16.94 -6.42 -0.22
N LEU A 140 -17.11 -5.12 -0.04
CA LEU A 140 -16.05 -4.23 0.45
C LEU A 140 -15.59 -4.61 1.86
N LYS A 141 -16.52 -4.96 2.74
CA LYS A 141 -16.22 -5.48 4.09
C LYS A 141 -15.31 -6.71 4.06
N ARG A 142 -15.52 -7.63 3.12
CA ARG A 142 -14.66 -8.82 2.96
C ARG A 142 -13.24 -8.41 2.56
N THR A 143 -13.11 -7.54 1.56
CA THR A 143 -11.81 -7.01 1.10
C THR A 143 -11.05 -6.31 2.22
N LEU A 144 -11.73 -5.44 2.99
CA LEU A 144 -11.11 -4.66 4.06
C LEU A 144 -10.74 -5.48 5.30
N SER A 145 -11.48 -6.54 5.60
CA SER A 145 -11.42 -7.24 6.90
C SER A 145 -9.99 -7.63 7.35
N HIS A 146 -9.15 -8.08 6.42
CA HIS A 146 -7.77 -8.49 6.72
C HIS A 146 -6.83 -7.31 7.01
N PHE A 147 -7.16 -6.12 6.50
CA PHE A 147 -6.35 -4.91 6.64
C PHE A 147 -6.74 -4.07 7.87
N LEU A 148 -7.96 -4.20 8.39
CA LEU A 148 -8.43 -3.39 9.52
C LEU A 148 -7.50 -3.43 10.75
N PRO A 149 -6.92 -4.58 11.14
CA PRO A 149 -5.96 -4.61 12.25
C PRO A 149 -4.66 -3.83 11.99
N LEU A 150 -4.36 -3.47 10.74
CA LEU A 150 -3.14 -2.72 10.38
C LEU A 150 -3.30 -1.20 10.54
N ILE A 151 -4.53 -0.71 10.68
CA ILE A 151 -4.84 0.72 10.85
C ILE A 151 -4.78 1.06 12.33
N ARG A 152 -4.00 2.09 12.68
CA ARG A 152 -3.87 2.56 14.06
C ARG A 152 -4.95 3.60 14.31
N PHE A 153 -6.19 3.15 14.46
CA PHE A 153 -7.35 4.04 14.59
C PHE A 153 -7.23 5.05 15.73
N VAL A 154 -6.47 4.75 16.79
CA VAL A 154 -6.22 5.68 17.91
C VAL A 154 -5.35 6.88 17.53
N GLU A 155 -4.61 6.79 16.44
CA GLU A 155 -3.74 7.84 15.90
C GLU A 155 -4.45 8.70 14.84
N ILE A 156 -5.74 8.44 14.58
CA ILE A 156 -6.57 9.28 13.72
C ILE A 156 -7.16 10.39 14.60
N SER A 157 -7.26 11.61 14.08
CA SER A 157 -7.84 12.74 14.84
C SER A 157 -9.36 12.54 15.02
N HIS A 158 -9.97 13.13 16.05
CA HIS A 158 -11.44 13.11 16.23
C HIS A 158 -12.19 13.63 14.99
N ALA A 159 -11.65 14.68 14.34
CA ALA A 159 -12.22 15.24 13.13
C ALA A 159 -12.15 14.25 11.96
N ASP A 160 -10.97 13.68 11.69
CA ASP A 160 -10.78 12.69 10.63
C ASP A 160 -11.57 11.40 10.89
N PHE A 161 -11.71 10.96 12.15
CA PHE A 161 -12.57 9.84 12.48
C PHE A 161 -14.02 10.11 12.08
N TYR A 162 -14.53 11.30 12.41
CA TYR A 162 -15.89 11.69 12.10
C TYR A 162 -16.12 11.85 10.58
N ASP A 163 -15.18 12.48 9.87
CA ASP A 163 -15.35 12.82 8.46
C ASP A 163 -14.93 11.68 7.50
N LYS A 164 -13.96 10.85 7.88
CA LYS A 164 -13.34 9.85 6.98
C LYS A 164 -13.60 8.41 7.40
N VAL A 165 -13.64 8.08 8.69
CA VAL A 165 -13.83 6.70 9.16
C VAL A 165 -15.31 6.35 9.36
N ARG A 166 -16.03 7.16 10.14
CA ARG A 166 -17.46 6.97 10.46
C ARG A 166 -18.35 6.73 9.24
N PRO A 167 -18.16 7.41 8.08
CA PRO A 167 -19.01 7.17 6.92
C PRO A 167 -18.93 5.74 6.35
N TYR A 168 -17.90 4.99 6.72
CA TYR A 168 -17.69 3.58 6.35
C TYR A 168 -18.00 2.61 7.50
N LYS A 169 -18.76 3.02 8.54
CA LYS A 169 -19.14 2.14 9.67
C LYS A 169 -19.64 0.77 9.19
N ALA A 170 -20.48 0.73 8.15
CA ALA A 170 -21.09 -0.50 7.62
C ALA A 170 -20.09 -1.58 7.17
N VAL A 171 -18.86 -1.19 6.78
CA VAL A 171 -17.82 -2.15 6.34
C VAL A 171 -16.87 -2.57 7.45
N ILE A 172 -16.94 -1.92 8.62
CA ILE A 172 -16.14 -2.29 9.80
C ILE A 172 -16.93 -3.35 10.60
N PRO A 173 -16.29 -4.40 11.15
CA PRO A 173 -16.93 -5.29 12.13
C PRO A 173 -17.42 -4.52 13.35
N GLU A 174 -18.64 -4.79 13.82
CA GLU A 174 -19.28 -3.99 14.87
C GLU A 174 -18.45 -3.95 16.15
N ASN A 175 -17.86 -5.08 16.55
CA ASN A 175 -16.97 -5.14 17.73
C ASN A 175 -15.76 -4.20 17.60
N ILE A 176 -15.14 -4.14 16.42
CA ILE A 176 -14.01 -3.24 16.17
C ILE A 176 -14.48 -1.80 16.18
N TYR A 177 -15.61 -1.50 15.52
CA TYR A 177 -16.14 -0.15 15.46
C TYR A 177 -16.51 0.39 16.85
N GLU A 178 -17.18 -0.40 17.68
CA GLU A 178 -17.58 0.00 19.02
C GLU A 178 -16.36 0.24 19.93
N GLU A 179 -15.31 -0.59 19.86
CA GLU A 179 -14.07 -0.35 20.60
C GLU A 179 -13.40 0.97 20.18
N ILE A 180 -13.34 1.25 18.87
CA ILE A 180 -12.79 2.51 18.34
C ILE A 180 -13.67 3.69 18.78
N SER A 181 -14.98 3.59 18.64
CA SER A 181 -15.92 4.62 19.07
C SER A 181 -15.79 4.92 20.56
N GLU A 182 -15.64 3.91 21.41
CA GLU A 182 -15.44 4.10 22.84
C GLU A 182 -14.16 4.88 23.16
N PHE A 183 -13.08 4.66 22.40
CA PHE A 183 -11.89 5.50 22.47
C PHE A 183 -12.21 6.97 22.16
N TYR A 184 -12.90 7.26 21.06
CA TYR A 184 -13.20 8.64 20.68
C TYR A 184 -14.18 9.34 21.64
N TYR A 185 -15.09 8.61 22.28
CA TYR A 185 -16.07 9.17 23.20
C TYR A 185 -15.61 9.24 24.66
N LYS A 186 -14.81 8.26 25.11
CA LYS A 186 -14.45 8.08 26.53
C LYS A 186 -12.95 7.97 26.78
N ASN A 187 -12.11 8.07 25.76
CA ASN A 187 -10.65 7.86 25.82
C ASN A 187 -10.25 6.47 26.37
N THR A 188 -11.10 5.45 26.20
CA THR A 188 -10.75 4.07 26.57
C THR A 188 -10.04 3.39 25.41
N LEU A 189 -8.81 2.89 25.61
CA LEU A 189 -8.02 2.29 24.53
C LEU A 189 -8.67 0.98 24.01
N PRO A 190 -8.76 0.79 22.68
CA PRO A 190 -9.25 -0.45 22.09
C PRO A 190 -8.36 -1.65 22.45
N LYS A 191 -8.96 -2.81 22.65
CA LYS A 191 -8.21 -4.06 22.87
C LYS A 191 -7.61 -4.58 21.57
N THR A 192 -8.22 -4.23 20.43
CA THR A 192 -7.76 -4.62 19.10
C THR A 192 -6.59 -3.79 18.56
N THR A 193 -6.10 -2.78 19.28
CA THR A 193 -4.93 -2.00 18.83
C THR A 193 -3.66 -2.87 18.91
N THR A 194 -3.21 -3.38 17.77
CA THR A 194 -2.05 -4.30 17.73
C THR A 194 -0.72 -3.63 17.45
N PHE A 195 -0.71 -2.41 16.91
CA PHE A 195 0.53 -1.74 16.46
C PHE A 195 0.78 -0.42 17.19
N PRO A 196 2.06 -0.12 17.52
CA PRO A 196 2.44 1.21 18.02
C PRO A 196 2.31 2.26 16.90
N PRO A 197 2.26 3.56 17.25
CA PRO A 197 2.26 4.67 16.29
C PRO A 197 3.36 4.54 15.22
N ARG A 198 3.09 5.02 14.01
CA ARG A 198 4.13 5.09 12.97
C ARG A 198 5.17 6.13 13.36
N LYS A 199 6.45 5.86 13.04
CA LYS A 199 7.55 6.78 13.34
C LYS A 199 7.56 7.93 12.33
N LEU A 200 6.73 8.95 12.50
CA LEU A 200 6.79 10.15 11.64
C LEU A 200 8.07 10.95 11.93
N LYS A 201 8.82 11.31 10.88
CA LYS A 201 10.03 12.14 10.94
C LYS A 201 9.71 13.63 10.89
#